data_AF-A0A963BFW1-F1
#
_entry.id   AF-A0A963BFW1-F1
#
_cell.length_a   1.000
_cell.length_b   1.000
_cell.length_c   1.000
_cell.angle_alpha   90.00
_cell.angle_beta   90.00
_cell.angle_gamma   90.00
#
_symmetry.space_group_name_H-M   'P 1'
#
loop_
_entity.id
_entity.type
_entity.pdbx_description
1 polymer ?
#
loop_
_entity_poly.entity_id
_entity_poly.type
_entity_poly.pdbx_seq_one_letter_code
_entity_poly.pdbx_strand_id
1 'polypeptide(L)'
;MRILILLTILSLSLLSGCGPNKPDPKPIVAPMALPAHLEHRPQWPLEIIVGKLKLPAGGLHGLWPGLILAVAPSEAAPDTDVAGYLRITRVGLFSSEAEMIEHNGKPALRTRLIPADAHARTLADVIPAPFFYSVRDANGAAAQRLLRVLDSMADDPASGVSPKAMASESDADFALVAEETGVWAVRSGESLIRSGPLRSPFASWDTLATELRRIGNSVWLVKQAMRGPRQDSLDGDIRLQVLRAPDQPLAGQETALFHNHDPIGFRAVNDSKRPVDITLLLVDGRYRISAVLPAPGAAGRIPAGKNIGFMASVDTRSGAGLEHAILVTVRTSESASAAHFKDLADGFLPWDKGAVPRLAIQGMEWRTTP
;
A
#
# COMPACT_ATOMS: atom_id res chain seq x y z
N MET A 1 -2.94 -16.37 -60.16
CA MET A 1 -3.07 -16.02 -58.72
C MET A 1 -2.39 -14.67 -58.49
N ARG A 2 -3.13 -13.59 -58.77
CA ARG A 2 -2.76 -12.15 -58.67
C ARG A 2 -3.96 -11.36 -59.22
N ILE A 3 -4.73 -10.69 -58.37
CA ILE A 3 -5.72 -9.63 -58.67
C ILE A 3 -5.89 -8.92 -57.30
N LEU A 4 -5.58 -7.65 -57.01
CA LEU A 4 -5.52 -6.36 -57.69
C LEU A 4 -6.87 -5.80 -58.21
N ILE A 5 -7.50 -5.01 -57.33
CA ILE A 5 -8.30 -3.77 -57.53
C ILE A 5 -9.64 -3.89 -58.29
N LEU A 6 -10.74 -3.46 -57.64
CA LEU A 6 -11.50 -2.28 -58.10
C LEU A 6 -12.48 -1.73 -57.05
N LEU A 7 -12.38 -0.41 -56.85
CA LEU A 7 -13.32 0.50 -56.22
C LEU A 7 -14.59 0.61 -57.08
N THR A 8 -15.78 0.68 -56.46
CA THR A 8 -16.94 1.37 -57.05
C THR A 8 -17.75 2.06 -55.97
N ILE A 9 -17.77 3.39 -56.03
CA ILE A 9 -18.75 4.27 -55.38
C ILE A 9 -19.90 4.43 -56.37
N LEU A 10 -21.16 4.28 -55.94
CA LEU A 10 -22.27 4.98 -56.58
C LEU A 10 -23.40 5.27 -55.60
N SER A 11 -23.85 6.52 -55.66
CA SER A 11 -24.79 7.18 -54.76
C SER A 11 -26.25 7.02 -55.18
N LEU A 12 -27.11 7.22 -54.18
CA LEU A 12 -28.44 7.85 -54.23
C LEU A 12 -29.58 7.19 -55.05
N SER A 13 -30.61 6.76 -54.32
CA SER A 13 -32.00 6.96 -54.71
C SER A 13 -32.84 7.19 -53.45
N LEU A 14 -33.47 8.37 -53.40
CA LEU A 14 -34.54 8.73 -52.46
C LEU A 14 -35.82 7.97 -52.83
N LEU A 15 -36.61 7.55 -51.84
CA LEU A 15 -38.06 7.74 -51.82
C LEU A 15 -38.65 7.44 -50.44
N SER A 16 -39.55 8.34 -50.07
CA SER A 16 -40.32 8.55 -48.85
C SER A 16 -41.23 7.39 -48.39
N GLY A 17 -41.54 7.36 -47.08
CA GLY A 17 -42.94 7.24 -46.64
C GLY A 17 -43.33 6.08 -45.71
N CYS A 18 -43.66 6.44 -44.46
CA CYS A 18 -44.65 5.83 -43.53
C CYS A 18 -44.41 4.40 -42.94
N GLY A 19 -44.35 4.34 -41.60
CA GLY A 19 -44.19 3.12 -40.76
C GLY A 19 -45.48 2.29 -40.54
N PRO A 20 -45.68 1.56 -39.41
CA PRO A 20 -44.89 1.45 -38.17
C PRO A 20 -44.57 -0.02 -37.73
N ASN A 21 -44.05 -0.18 -36.51
CA ASN A 21 -43.72 -1.41 -35.75
C ASN A 21 -42.29 -1.94 -35.84
N LYS A 22 -41.39 -1.28 -35.10
CA LYS A 22 -40.32 -1.97 -34.36
C LYS A 22 -40.66 -1.94 -32.88
N PRO A 23 -40.60 -3.07 -32.15
CA PRO A 23 -40.71 -3.04 -30.69
C PRO A 23 -39.48 -2.34 -30.11
N ASP A 24 -39.72 -1.41 -29.18
CA ASP A 24 -38.67 -0.78 -28.39
C ASP A 24 -37.85 -1.85 -27.65
N PRO A 25 -36.51 -1.79 -27.66
CA PRO A 25 -35.71 -2.64 -26.79
C PRO A 25 -36.01 -2.24 -25.35
N LYS A 26 -36.73 -3.11 -24.62
CA LYS A 26 -36.87 -2.99 -23.17
C LYS A 26 -35.46 -2.86 -22.57
N PRO A 27 -35.18 -1.83 -21.75
CA PRO A 27 -33.97 -1.83 -20.97
C PRO A 27 -33.99 -3.07 -20.08
N ILE A 28 -32.99 -3.93 -20.24
CA ILE A 28 -32.69 -4.97 -19.26
C ILE A 28 -32.20 -4.23 -18.03
N VAL A 29 -33.14 -3.82 -17.18
CA VAL A 29 -32.83 -3.42 -15.81
C VAL A 29 -32.51 -4.73 -15.09
N ALA A 30 -31.24 -5.09 -15.07
CA ALA A 30 -30.76 -6.08 -14.12
C ALA A 30 -31.07 -5.54 -12.71
N PRO A 31 -31.74 -6.30 -11.83
CA PRO A 31 -31.83 -5.93 -10.43
C PRO A 31 -30.46 -6.24 -9.81
N MET A 32 -29.46 -5.40 -10.05
CA MET A 32 -28.25 -5.40 -9.24
C MET A 32 -28.50 -4.49 -8.03
N ALA A 33 -29.47 -4.90 -7.22
CA ALA A 33 -29.48 -4.51 -5.82
C ALA A 33 -28.33 -5.30 -5.18
N LEU A 34 -27.14 -4.70 -5.13
CA LEU A 34 -26.15 -5.07 -4.13
C LEU A 34 -26.87 -4.98 -2.78
N PRO A 35 -26.91 -6.06 -1.97
CA PRO A 35 -27.40 -5.92 -0.61
C PRO A 35 -26.55 -4.86 0.07
N ALA A 36 -27.22 -3.81 0.52
CA ALA A 36 -26.62 -2.82 1.37
C ALA A 36 -26.09 -3.52 2.65
N HIS A 37 -24.97 -3.03 3.19
CA HIS A 37 -24.41 -3.35 4.52
C HIS A 37 -23.88 -4.78 4.78
N LEU A 38 -23.29 -5.46 3.79
CA LEU A 38 -22.14 -6.30 4.14
C LEU A 38 -20.94 -5.37 4.32
N GLU A 39 -20.78 -4.84 5.53
CA GLU A 39 -19.50 -4.28 5.98
C GLU A 39 -18.44 -5.38 5.78
N HIS A 40 -17.70 -5.31 4.67
CA HIS A 40 -16.68 -6.28 4.34
C HIS A 40 -15.50 -6.02 5.26
N ARG A 41 -15.55 -6.60 6.45
CA ARG A 41 -14.40 -6.63 7.35
C ARG A 41 -13.27 -7.42 6.71
N PRO A 42 -12.04 -6.92 6.78
CA PRO A 42 -10.89 -7.67 6.31
C PRO A 42 -10.84 -9.07 6.94
N GLN A 43 -10.77 -10.08 6.08
CA GLN A 43 -10.68 -11.47 6.51
C GLN A 43 -9.89 -12.31 5.52
N TRP A 44 -9.24 -13.37 6.02
CA TRP A 44 -8.41 -14.27 5.22
C TRP A 44 -8.67 -15.72 5.60
N PRO A 45 -8.63 -16.65 4.64
CA PRO A 45 -8.72 -18.06 4.96
C PRO A 45 -7.55 -18.47 5.87
N LEU A 46 -7.84 -19.30 6.86
CA LEU A 46 -6.85 -19.78 7.82
C LEU A 46 -6.27 -21.11 7.34
N GLU A 47 -4.95 -21.17 7.16
CA GLU A 47 -4.25 -22.37 6.70
C GLU A 47 -3.51 -23.04 7.85
N ILE A 48 -3.64 -24.36 7.97
CA ILE A 48 -2.87 -25.17 8.93
C ILE A 48 -1.80 -25.93 8.15
N ILE A 49 -0.55 -25.48 8.24
CA ILE A 49 0.60 -26.10 7.55
C ILE A 49 1.56 -26.65 8.58
N VAL A 50 1.68 -27.99 8.64
CA VAL A 50 2.57 -28.70 9.59
C VAL A 50 2.29 -28.27 11.04
N GLY A 51 1.01 -28.15 11.40
CA GLY A 51 0.56 -27.75 12.74
C GLY A 51 0.73 -26.27 13.08
N LYS A 52 1.29 -25.44 12.19
CA LYS A 52 1.37 -23.98 12.35
C LYS A 52 0.19 -23.30 11.64
N LEU A 53 -0.35 -22.26 12.27
CA LEU A 53 -1.35 -21.40 11.66
C LEU A 53 -0.67 -20.38 10.77
N LYS A 54 -1.11 -20.33 9.52
CA LYS A 54 -0.67 -19.37 8.52
C LYS A 54 -1.87 -18.63 7.94
N LEU A 55 -1.65 -17.35 7.65
CA LEU A 55 -2.60 -16.55 6.90
C LEU A 55 -1.92 -16.13 5.59
N PRO A 56 -2.63 -16.16 4.45
CA PRO A 56 -2.17 -15.60 3.17
C PRO A 56 -2.31 -14.07 3.15
N ALA A 57 -2.02 -13.44 4.30
CA ALA A 57 -1.94 -12.01 4.49
C ALA A 57 -0.79 -11.68 5.44
N GLY A 58 -0.21 -10.51 5.26
CA GLY A 58 0.99 -10.09 5.95
C GLY A 58 1.07 -8.58 6.10
N GLY A 59 2.28 -8.06 6.14
CA GLY A 59 2.61 -6.66 6.32
C GLY A 59 1.75 -5.78 5.44
N LEU A 60 1.78 -5.92 4.11
CA LEU A 60 1.02 -5.03 3.22
C LEU A 60 -0.51 -5.07 3.37
N HIS A 61 -1.04 -6.06 4.09
CA HIS A 61 -2.47 -6.16 4.40
C HIS A 61 -2.81 -5.52 5.75
N GLY A 62 -1.89 -4.79 6.36
CA GLY A 62 -2.08 -4.20 7.68
C GLY A 62 -1.65 -5.11 8.83
N LEU A 63 -1.21 -6.35 8.62
CA LEU A 63 -0.91 -7.23 9.77
C LEU A 63 0.43 -6.86 10.45
N TRP A 64 0.48 -6.94 11.78
CA TRP A 64 1.71 -6.79 12.58
C TRP A 64 1.78 -7.82 13.72
N PRO A 65 2.97 -8.16 14.23
CA PRO A 65 3.11 -9.02 15.40
C PRO A 65 2.37 -8.45 16.62
N GLY A 66 1.52 -9.26 17.25
CA GLY A 66 0.67 -8.89 18.37
C GLY A 66 -0.76 -8.55 18.00
N LEU A 67 -1.09 -8.34 16.71
CA LEU A 67 -2.46 -8.12 16.26
C LEU A 67 -3.33 -9.35 16.59
N ILE A 68 -4.52 -9.11 17.15
CA ILE A 68 -5.50 -10.14 17.49
C ILE A 68 -6.59 -10.17 16.43
N LEU A 69 -6.90 -11.36 15.92
CA LEU A 69 -7.98 -11.60 14.96
C LEU A 69 -8.97 -12.62 15.52
N ALA A 70 -10.23 -12.48 15.16
CA ALA A 70 -11.26 -13.47 15.43
C ALA A 70 -11.16 -14.63 14.43
N VAL A 71 -11.46 -15.84 14.88
CA VAL A 71 -11.58 -17.03 14.02
C VAL A 71 -13.06 -17.28 13.76
N ALA A 72 -13.50 -16.95 12.56
CA ALA A 72 -14.85 -17.23 12.07
C ALA A 72 -14.89 -18.63 11.42
N PRO A 73 -15.96 -19.41 11.58
CA PRO A 73 -16.06 -20.76 11.01
C PRO A 73 -16.21 -20.77 9.48
N SER A 74 -16.65 -19.66 8.89
CA SER A 74 -16.72 -19.42 7.45
C SER A 74 -16.65 -17.92 7.15
N GLU A 75 -16.43 -17.57 5.88
CA GLU A 75 -16.37 -16.18 5.41
C GLU A 75 -17.64 -15.37 5.74
N ALA A 76 -18.81 -16.00 5.62
CA ALA A 76 -20.12 -15.39 5.83
C ALA A 76 -20.64 -15.52 7.28
N ALA A 77 -19.88 -16.14 8.19
CA ALA A 77 -20.34 -16.36 9.55
C ALA A 77 -20.52 -15.03 10.30
N PRO A 78 -21.62 -14.86 11.07
CA PRO A 78 -21.81 -13.67 11.90
C PRO A 78 -20.81 -13.65 13.07
N ASP A 79 -20.60 -12.47 13.68
CA ASP A 79 -19.65 -12.32 14.79
C ASP A 79 -20.02 -13.10 16.05
N THR A 80 -21.30 -13.44 16.22
CA THR A 80 -21.77 -14.29 17.31
C THR A 80 -21.18 -15.69 17.24
N ASP A 81 -20.74 -16.12 16.05
CA ASP A 81 -20.29 -17.48 15.77
C ASP A 81 -18.77 -17.60 15.82
N VAL A 82 -18.06 -16.57 16.31
CA VAL A 82 -16.60 -16.61 16.49
C VAL A 82 -16.20 -17.82 17.33
N ALA A 83 -15.41 -18.71 16.73
CA ALA A 83 -14.96 -19.97 17.32
C ALA A 83 -13.82 -19.76 18.33
N GLY A 84 -13.05 -18.69 18.18
CA GLY A 84 -11.93 -18.34 19.06
C GLY A 84 -11.15 -17.15 18.53
N TYR A 85 -9.94 -16.93 19.06
CA TYR A 85 -9.08 -15.83 18.67
C TYR A 85 -7.66 -16.31 18.43
N LEU A 86 -6.97 -15.61 17.53
CA LEU A 86 -5.56 -15.82 17.26
C LEU A 86 -4.78 -14.52 17.41
N ARG A 87 -3.49 -14.66 17.68
CA ARG A 87 -2.52 -13.56 17.70
C ARG A 87 -1.50 -13.79 16.61
N ILE A 88 -1.23 -12.75 15.82
CA ILE A 88 -0.15 -12.76 14.83
C ILE A 88 1.19 -12.77 15.56
N THR A 89 2.04 -13.76 15.29
CA THR A 89 3.35 -13.93 15.94
C THR A 89 4.50 -13.53 15.03
N ARG A 90 4.37 -13.76 13.72
CA ARG A 90 5.36 -13.39 12.71
C ARG A 90 4.66 -12.83 11.48
N VAL A 91 5.23 -11.78 10.90
CA VAL A 91 4.71 -11.14 9.70
C VAL A 91 5.77 -11.09 8.61
N GLY A 92 5.50 -11.73 7.48
CA GLY A 92 6.13 -11.46 6.20
C GLY A 92 5.29 -10.46 5.40
N LEU A 93 5.69 -10.13 4.17
CA LEU A 93 4.95 -9.15 3.35
C LEU A 93 3.53 -9.58 3.00
N PHE A 94 3.35 -10.85 2.64
CA PHE A 94 2.10 -11.43 2.12
C PHE A 94 1.57 -12.59 2.94
N SER A 95 2.31 -12.99 3.96
CA SER A 95 1.91 -14.09 4.81
C SER A 95 2.32 -13.80 6.23
N SER A 96 1.61 -14.43 7.15
CA SER A 96 1.85 -14.31 8.57
C SER A 96 1.72 -15.67 9.23
N GLU A 97 2.39 -15.81 10.36
CA GLU A 97 2.19 -16.94 11.27
C GLU A 97 1.43 -16.43 12.48
N ALA A 98 0.58 -17.31 13.02
CA ALA A 98 -0.26 -17.00 14.16
C ALA A 98 -0.28 -18.14 15.18
N GLU A 99 -0.78 -17.84 16.36
CA GLU A 99 -1.08 -18.81 17.40
C GLU A 99 -2.48 -18.55 17.97
N MET A 100 -3.18 -19.61 18.39
CA MET A 100 -4.45 -19.47 19.08
C MET A 100 -4.21 -18.95 20.50
N ILE A 101 -5.04 -18.01 20.94
CA ILE A 101 -4.93 -17.39 22.26
C ILE A 101 -6.26 -17.44 23.01
N GLU A 102 -6.19 -17.34 24.33
CA GLU A 102 -7.35 -17.00 25.14
C GLU A 102 -7.62 -15.50 25.01
N HIS A 103 -8.86 -15.14 24.69
CA HIS A 103 -9.29 -13.75 24.53
C HIS A 103 -10.81 -13.63 24.63
N ASN A 104 -11.32 -12.51 25.16
CA ASN A 104 -12.76 -12.26 25.37
C ASN A 104 -13.51 -13.43 26.02
N GLY A 105 -12.91 -14.05 27.04
CA GLY A 105 -13.50 -15.17 27.78
C GLY A 105 -13.59 -16.49 27.00
N LYS A 106 -13.08 -16.57 25.77
CA LYS A 106 -12.96 -17.83 25.00
C LYS A 106 -11.55 -18.41 25.18
N PRO A 107 -11.41 -19.70 25.54
CA PRO A 107 -10.11 -20.34 25.67
C PRO A 107 -9.43 -20.48 24.30
N ALA A 108 -8.10 -20.63 24.31
CA ALA A 108 -7.34 -20.91 23.10
C ALA A 108 -7.85 -22.18 22.40
N LEU A 109 -8.36 -22.04 21.18
CA LEU A 109 -8.89 -23.15 20.40
C LEU A 109 -7.75 -24.12 20.04
N ARG A 110 -7.97 -25.42 20.25
CA ARG A 110 -7.00 -26.42 19.78
C ARG A 110 -7.02 -26.47 18.26
N THR A 111 -5.85 -26.53 17.62
CA THR A 111 -5.72 -26.51 16.14
C THR A 111 -6.62 -27.52 15.42
N ARG A 112 -6.79 -28.72 15.99
CA ARG A 112 -7.66 -29.78 15.45
C ARG A 112 -9.17 -29.47 15.48
N LEU A 113 -9.58 -28.44 16.20
CA LEU A 113 -10.97 -28.00 16.34
C LEU A 113 -11.26 -26.76 15.47
N ILE A 114 -10.26 -26.26 14.73
CA ILE A 114 -10.45 -25.17 13.78
C ILE A 114 -11.25 -25.72 12.57
N PRO A 115 -12.37 -25.09 12.19
CA PRO A 115 -13.13 -25.48 11.01
C PRO A 115 -12.27 -25.46 9.74
N ALA A 116 -12.57 -26.35 8.78
CA ALA A 116 -11.81 -26.45 7.53
C ALA A 116 -11.88 -25.15 6.70
N ASP A 117 -13.02 -24.47 6.73
CA ASP A 117 -13.27 -23.22 6.01
C ASP A 117 -13.10 -21.98 6.92
N ALA A 118 -12.36 -22.12 8.02
CA ALA A 118 -12.20 -21.03 8.97
C ALA A 118 -11.48 -19.82 8.35
N HIS A 119 -11.93 -18.63 8.75
CA HIS A 119 -11.35 -17.36 8.33
C HIS A 119 -10.87 -16.59 9.56
N ALA A 120 -9.71 -15.96 9.44
CA ALA A 120 -9.25 -14.96 10.39
C ALA A 120 -9.83 -13.61 9.99
N ARG A 121 -10.65 -13.00 10.86
CA ARG A 121 -11.33 -11.72 10.63
C ARG A 121 -10.84 -10.67 11.61
N THR A 122 -10.72 -9.43 11.16
CA THR A 122 -10.40 -8.29 12.03
C THR A 122 -11.53 -7.99 13.00
N LEU A 123 -11.17 -7.48 14.18
CA LEU A 123 -12.15 -7.04 15.16
C LEU A 123 -12.78 -5.68 14.80
N ALA A 124 -12.13 -4.92 13.93
CA ALA A 124 -12.58 -3.63 13.42
C ALA A 124 -12.65 -3.64 11.89
N ASP A 125 -13.39 -2.70 11.31
CA ASP A 125 -13.60 -2.57 9.86
C ASP A 125 -12.34 -2.14 9.11
N VAL A 126 -11.39 -1.52 9.82
CA VAL A 126 -10.12 -1.06 9.30
C VAL A 126 -9.00 -1.67 10.13
N ILE A 127 -7.90 -2.07 9.47
CA ILE A 127 -6.67 -2.41 10.17
C ILE A 127 -5.78 -1.16 10.24
N PRO A 128 -5.61 -0.57 11.42
CA PRO A 128 -4.82 0.65 11.54
C PRO A 128 -3.33 0.37 11.37
N ALA A 129 -2.63 1.04 10.44
CA ALA A 129 -1.19 0.84 10.24
C ALA A 129 -0.40 1.30 11.48
N PRO A 130 0.49 0.47 12.04
CA PRO A 130 1.27 0.87 13.19
C PRO A 130 2.39 1.83 12.77
N PHE A 131 2.56 2.90 13.54
CA PHE A 131 3.78 3.72 13.50
C PHE A 131 4.27 3.97 14.92
N PHE A 132 5.59 4.04 15.08
CA PHE A 132 6.21 4.13 16.39
C PHE A 132 6.70 5.55 16.63
N TYR A 133 6.39 6.12 17.78
CA TYR A 133 6.74 7.51 18.09
C TYR A 133 7.40 7.64 19.45
N SER A 134 8.23 8.67 19.60
CA SER A 134 8.64 9.21 20.89
C SER A 134 8.18 10.66 20.98
N VAL A 135 8.01 11.21 22.18
CA VAL A 135 7.68 12.63 22.36
C VAL A 135 8.89 13.30 23.02
N ARG A 136 9.49 14.28 22.34
CA ARG A 136 10.53 15.11 22.95
C ARG A 136 9.86 16.11 23.88
N ASP A 137 10.46 16.30 25.05
CA ASP A 137 9.94 17.19 26.09
C ASP A 137 8.46 16.94 26.39
N ALA A 138 8.14 15.74 26.87
CA ALA A 138 6.77 15.30 27.18
C ALA A 138 6.07 16.08 28.32
N ASN A 139 6.68 17.17 28.79
CA ASN A 139 6.19 18.04 29.84
C ASN A 139 5.46 19.26 29.25
N GLY A 140 4.39 19.71 29.90
CA GLY A 140 3.67 20.92 29.52
C GLY A 140 2.39 20.71 28.70
N ALA A 141 1.63 21.78 28.52
CA ALA A 141 0.26 21.71 27.98
C ALA A 141 0.19 21.20 26.52
N ALA A 142 1.15 21.58 25.68
CA ALA A 142 1.22 21.14 24.29
C ALA A 142 1.49 19.64 24.18
N ALA A 143 2.46 19.11 24.94
CA ALA A 143 2.74 17.67 24.98
C ALA A 143 1.53 16.86 25.46
N GLN A 144 0.85 17.34 26.52
CA GLN A 144 -0.36 16.69 27.02
C GLN A 144 -1.52 16.72 26.00
N ARG A 145 -1.61 17.78 25.18
CA ARG A 145 -2.57 17.84 24.07
C ARG A 145 -2.23 16.82 22.99
N LEU A 146 -0.96 16.71 22.60
CA LEU A 146 -0.48 15.71 21.65
C LEU A 146 -0.81 14.29 22.13
N LEU A 147 -0.48 13.95 23.38
CA LEU A 147 -0.74 12.62 23.94
C LEU A 147 -2.23 12.26 23.87
N ARG A 148 -3.14 13.18 24.22
CA ARG A 148 -4.58 12.94 24.07
C ARG A 148 -5.02 12.66 22.63
N VAL A 149 -4.42 13.36 21.65
CA VAL A 149 -4.71 13.08 20.23
C VAL A 149 -4.21 11.70 19.83
N LEU A 150 -2.99 11.33 20.26
CA LEU A 150 -2.40 10.02 19.97
C LEU A 150 -3.18 8.87 20.63
N ASP A 151 -3.61 9.06 21.88
CA ASP A 151 -4.45 8.10 22.61
C ASP A 151 -5.81 7.94 21.90
N SER A 152 -6.47 9.06 21.54
CA SER A 152 -7.72 9.02 20.78
C SER A 152 -7.57 8.31 19.43
N MET A 153 -6.43 8.46 18.74
CA MET A 153 -6.16 7.75 17.49
C MET A 153 -5.87 6.26 17.73
N ALA A 154 -5.17 5.92 18.81
CA ALA A 154 -4.88 4.53 19.17
C ALA A 154 -6.14 3.75 19.56
N ASP A 155 -7.11 4.44 20.16
CA ASP A 155 -8.41 3.88 20.59
C ASP A 155 -9.46 3.85 19.47
N ASP A 156 -9.23 4.58 18.36
CA ASP A 156 -10.12 4.62 17.20
C ASP A 156 -9.52 3.88 15.99
N PRO A 157 -9.94 2.62 15.70
CA PRO A 157 -9.52 1.90 14.51
C PRO A 157 -9.86 2.62 13.19
N ALA A 158 -10.93 3.41 13.16
CA ALA A 158 -11.32 4.19 11.98
C ALA A 158 -10.33 5.33 11.69
N SER A 159 -9.44 5.64 12.64
CA SER A 159 -8.32 6.55 12.41
C SER A 159 -7.34 6.02 11.36
N GLY A 160 -7.37 4.71 11.04
CA GLY A 160 -6.53 4.09 10.01
C GLY A 160 -5.05 3.94 10.37
N VAL A 161 -4.63 4.40 11.56
CA VAL A 161 -3.27 4.24 12.08
C VAL A 161 -3.29 3.89 13.56
N SER A 162 -2.28 3.17 14.04
CA SER A 162 -2.15 2.79 15.44
C SER A 162 -0.84 3.35 15.98
N PRO A 163 -0.84 4.57 16.54
CA PRO A 163 0.34 5.14 17.17
C PRO A 163 0.82 4.25 18.32
N LYS A 164 2.13 3.98 18.38
CA LYS A 164 2.77 3.21 19.47
C LYS A 164 3.92 3.98 20.07
N ALA A 165 3.78 4.34 21.35
CA ALA A 165 4.83 5.04 22.09
C ALA A 165 6.08 4.16 22.26
N MET A 166 7.24 4.77 22.15
CA MET A 166 8.55 4.19 22.39
C MET A 166 9.28 4.96 23.49
N ALA A 167 9.99 4.23 24.34
CA ALA A 167 10.75 4.82 25.44
C ALA A 167 11.99 5.57 24.94
N SER A 168 12.62 5.07 23.88
CA SER A 168 13.79 5.70 23.24
C SER A 168 13.42 6.29 21.89
N GLU A 169 14.00 7.45 21.58
CA GLU A 169 13.91 8.03 20.24
C GLU A 169 14.50 7.09 19.18
N SER A 170 15.58 6.37 19.49
CA SER A 170 16.25 5.43 18.56
C SER A 170 15.34 4.30 18.06
N ASP A 171 14.32 3.95 18.85
CA ASP A 171 13.42 2.84 18.58
C ASP A 171 12.12 3.32 17.90
N ALA A 172 11.91 4.64 17.90
CA ALA A 172 10.79 5.29 17.25
C ALA A 172 11.06 5.52 15.76
N ASP A 173 9.99 5.64 14.99
CA ASP A 173 10.06 6.15 13.62
C ASP A 173 10.30 7.65 13.60
N PHE A 174 9.65 8.33 14.54
CA PHE A 174 9.72 9.77 14.70
C PHE A 174 9.79 10.18 16.16
N ALA A 175 10.51 11.27 16.39
CA ALA A 175 10.38 12.10 17.56
C ALA A 175 9.34 13.20 17.26
N LEU A 176 8.30 13.30 18.07
CA LEU A 176 7.29 14.34 17.97
C LEU A 176 7.65 15.49 18.92
N VAL A 177 7.64 16.71 18.40
CA VAL A 177 7.88 17.93 19.19
C VAL A 177 6.61 18.76 19.17
N ALA A 178 5.94 18.86 20.32
CA ALA A 178 4.71 19.63 20.46
C ALA A 178 5.00 21.09 20.85
N GLU A 179 4.41 22.02 20.11
CA GLU A 179 4.49 23.46 20.33
C GLU A 179 3.07 24.05 20.43
N GLU A 180 2.95 25.33 20.79
CA GLU A 180 1.64 25.99 20.93
C GLU A 180 0.80 25.93 19.64
N THR A 181 1.46 26.02 18.48
CA THR A 181 0.81 26.11 17.16
C THR A 181 0.55 24.75 16.51
N GLY A 182 1.20 23.68 16.99
CA GLY A 182 1.09 22.37 16.38
C GLY A 182 2.23 21.43 16.77
N VAL A 183 2.52 20.48 15.90
CA VAL A 183 3.45 19.39 16.17
C VAL A 183 4.38 19.19 14.98
N TRP A 184 5.67 19.08 15.29
CA TRP A 184 6.69 18.70 14.32
C TRP A 184 6.97 17.20 14.42
N ALA A 185 7.06 16.52 13.29
CA ALA A 185 7.58 15.16 13.21
C ALA A 185 9.03 15.21 12.76
N VAL A 186 9.94 14.80 13.63
CA VAL A 186 11.37 14.74 13.37
C VAL A 186 11.75 13.29 13.21
N ARG A 187 12.50 12.93 12.17
CA ARG A 187 12.99 11.56 12.03
C ARG A 187 13.90 11.23 13.22
N SER A 188 13.81 10.00 13.71
CA SER A 188 14.68 9.52 14.80
C SER A 188 16.15 9.81 14.51
N GLY A 189 16.83 10.46 15.46
CA GLY A 189 18.24 10.83 15.38
C GLY A 189 18.53 12.13 14.61
N GLU A 190 17.54 12.79 14.01
CA GLU A 190 17.72 14.06 13.31
C GLU A 190 17.38 15.28 14.19
N SER A 191 17.92 16.44 13.85
CA SER A 191 17.58 17.71 14.49
C SER A 191 16.29 18.30 13.93
N LEU A 192 15.54 19.02 14.78
CA LEU A 192 14.34 19.75 14.33
C LEU A 192 14.75 20.94 13.44
N ILE A 193 14.23 20.98 12.20
CA ILE A 193 14.45 22.07 11.25
C ILE A 193 13.12 22.79 11.03
N ARG A 194 12.98 24.05 11.47
CA ARG A 194 11.71 24.78 11.43
C ARG A 194 11.44 25.56 10.15
N SER A 195 12.48 25.84 9.37
CA SER A 195 12.37 26.71 8.20
C SER A 195 13.12 26.18 7.00
N GLY A 196 12.74 26.70 5.84
CA GLY A 196 13.35 26.34 4.58
C GLY A 196 12.84 25.02 3.98
N PRO A 197 13.42 24.63 2.85
CA PRO A 197 13.02 23.45 2.07
C PRO A 197 13.26 22.11 2.77
N LEU A 198 14.27 22.02 3.64
CA LEU A 198 14.57 20.84 4.48
C LEU A 198 13.82 20.84 5.83
N ARG A 199 12.81 21.70 6.00
CA ARG A 199 12.07 21.75 7.26
C ARG A 199 11.43 20.40 7.58
N SER A 200 11.46 20.03 8.85
CA SER A 200 10.76 18.86 9.37
C SER A 200 9.25 18.98 9.06
N PRO A 201 8.54 17.87 8.78
CA PRO A 201 7.09 17.90 8.65
C PRO A 201 6.42 18.55 9.87
N PHE A 202 5.45 19.42 9.61
CA PHE A 202 4.67 20.13 10.63
C PHE A 202 3.19 19.92 10.36
N ALA A 203 2.43 19.70 11.43
CA ALA A 203 0.98 19.69 11.40
C ALA A 203 0.44 20.70 12.43
N SER A 204 -0.53 21.51 12.03
CA SER A 204 -1.27 22.31 13.00
C SER A 204 -2.14 21.38 13.85
N TRP A 205 -2.63 21.88 14.98
CA TRP A 205 -3.54 21.09 15.82
C TRP A 205 -4.81 20.63 15.09
N ASP A 206 -5.28 21.42 14.12
CA ASP A 206 -6.51 21.11 13.36
C ASP A 206 -6.27 20.03 12.30
N THR A 207 -5.04 19.91 11.77
CA THR A 207 -4.68 18.91 10.76
C THR A 207 -3.89 17.73 11.32
N LEU A 208 -3.58 17.73 12.61
CA LEU A 208 -2.65 16.80 13.25
C LEU A 208 -3.00 15.33 12.97
N ALA A 209 -4.24 14.92 13.20
CA ALA A 209 -4.66 13.52 13.02
C ALA A 209 -4.48 13.07 11.55
N THR A 210 -4.87 13.92 10.60
CA THR A 210 -4.74 13.67 9.17
C THR A 210 -3.27 13.56 8.74
N GLU A 211 -2.42 14.47 9.24
CA GLU A 211 -0.99 14.46 8.92
C GLU A 211 -0.26 13.26 9.55
N LEU A 212 -0.59 12.90 10.80
CA LEU A 212 -0.03 11.71 11.45
C LEU A 212 -0.46 10.42 10.76
N ARG A 213 -1.71 10.34 10.29
CA ARG A 213 -2.18 9.21 9.46
C ARG A 213 -1.34 9.07 8.19
N ARG A 214 -1.13 10.18 7.48
CA ARG A 214 -0.35 10.24 6.24
C ARG A 214 1.11 9.82 6.45
N ILE A 215 1.73 10.34 7.51
CA ILE A 215 3.12 9.99 7.89
C ILE A 215 3.20 8.52 8.29
N GLY A 216 2.29 8.04 9.16
CA GLY A 216 2.26 6.67 9.65
C GLY A 216 2.13 5.64 8.53
N ASN A 217 1.18 5.85 7.61
CA ASN A 217 0.98 4.97 6.44
C ASN A 217 2.23 4.92 5.55
N SER A 218 2.83 6.07 5.27
CA SER A 218 4.01 6.16 4.41
C SER A 218 5.22 5.46 5.01
N VAL A 219 5.49 5.68 6.30
CA VAL A 219 6.62 5.02 6.98
C VAL A 219 6.41 3.53 7.09
N TRP A 220 5.19 3.11 7.40
CA TRP A 220 4.87 1.71 7.43
C TRP A 220 5.11 1.06 6.07
N LEU A 221 4.68 1.68 4.98
CA LEU A 221 4.89 1.18 3.62
C LEU A 221 6.38 1.10 3.27
N VAL A 222 7.15 2.16 3.57
CA VAL A 222 8.62 2.17 3.38
C VAL A 222 9.27 1.05 4.18
N LYS A 223 8.88 0.85 5.45
CA LYS A 223 9.40 -0.26 6.27
C LYS A 223 9.10 -1.62 5.67
N GLN A 224 7.87 -1.83 5.17
CA GLN A 224 7.55 -3.08 4.47
C GLN A 224 8.45 -3.24 3.24
N ALA A 225 8.59 -2.20 2.43
CA ALA A 225 9.45 -2.22 1.24
C ALA A 225 10.91 -2.57 1.56
N MET A 226 11.46 -2.00 2.64
CA MET A 226 12.85 -2.24 3.07
C MET A 226 13.05 -3.61 3.74
N ARG A 227 11.99 -4.22 4.28
CA ARG A 227 11.99 -5.60 4.80
C ARG A 227 11.75 -6.65 3.73
N GLY A 228 11.37 -6.24 2.52
CA GLY A 228 11.14 -7.13 1.41
C GLY A 228 12.40 -7.93 1.03
N PRO A 229 12.22 -9.01 0.23
CA PRO A 229 13.36 -9.73 -0.32
C PRO A 229 14.33 -8.72 -0.95
N ARG A 230 15.57 -8.66 -0.40
CA ARG A 230 16.66 -7.89 -1.03
C ARG A 230 16.80 -8.36 -2.47
N GLN A 231 17.28 -7.48 -3.34
CA GLN A 231 17.41 -7.66 -4.80
C GLN A 231 17.91 -9.06 -5.24
N ASP A 232 18.67 -9.75 -4.39
CA ASP A 232 19.23 -11.10 -4.61
C ASP A 232 18.30 -12.28 -4.28
N SER A 233 17.12 -12.03 -3.69
CA SER A 233 16.19 -13.07 -3.19
C SER A 233 14.82 -13.08 -3.87
N LEU A 234 14.56 -12.09 -4.72
CA LEU A 234 13.71 -12.30 -5.87
C LEU A 234 14.51 -13.20 -6.80
N ASP A 235 13.86 -14.18 -7.43
CA ASP A 235 14.47 -15.10 -8.39
C ASP A 235 14.96 -14.33 -9.65
N GLY A 236 15.90 -13.39 -9.52
CA GLY A 236 16.57 -12.59 -10.56
C GLY A 236 15.70 -11.70 -11.48
N ASP A 237 14.38 -11.73 -11.31
CA ASP A 237 13.46 -11.52 -12.43
C ASP A 237 13.11 -10.05 -12.74
N ILE A 238 13.16 -9.15 -11.76
CA ILE A 238 12.92 -7.71 -11.97
C ILE A 238 13.97 -6.89 -11.24
N ARG A 239 14.56 -5.91 -11.93
CA ARG A 239 15.49 -4.94 -11.34
C ARG A 239 14.99 -3.52 -11.52
N LEU A 240 14.82 -2.79 -10.42
CA LEU A 240 14.70 -1.33 -10.45
C LEU A 240 16.11 -0.70 -10.48
N GLN A 241 16.30 0.23 -11.40
CA GLN A 241 17.47 1.09 -11.47
C GLN A 241 17.02 2.55 -11.38
N VAL A 242 17.64 3.33 -10.49
CA VAL A 242 17.52 4.79 -10.51
C VAL A 242 18.63 5.34 -11.39
N LEU A 243 18.30 6.30 -12.23
CA LEU A 243 19.19 6.89 -13.22
C LEU A 243 19.35 8.39 -12.95
N ARG A 244 20.57 8.92 -13.03
CA ARG A 244 20.84 10.37 -12.98
C ARG A 244 20.61 11.05 -14.33
N ALA A 245 20.70 10.28 -15.40
CA ALA A 245 20.42 10.68 -16.78
C ALA A 245 19.88 9.45 -17.54
N PRO A 246 19.29 9.57 -18.74
CA PRO A 246 18.64 8.47 -19.45
C PRO A 246 19.44 7.15 -19.48
N ASP A 247 20.77 7.20 -19.52
CA ASP A 247 21.65 6.03 -19.56
C ASP A 247 22.74 6.03 -18.48
N GLN A 248 22.56 6.82 -17.42
CA GLN A 248 23.53 6.89 -16.32
C GLN A 248 22.90 6.33 -15.02
N PRO A 249 23.03 5.03 -14.74
CA PRO A 249 22.56 4.47 -13.48
C PRO A 249 23.31 5.10 -12.30
N LEU A 250 22.61 5.30 -11.19
CA LEU A 250 23.25 5.61 -9.93
C LEU A 250 24.09 4.41 -9.49
N ALA A 251 25.39 4.63 -9.28
CA ALA A 251 26.30 3.60 -8.81
C ALA A 251 26.21 3.46 -7.28
N GLY A 252 25.92 2.24 -6.80
CA GLY A 252 26.17 1.85 -5.40
C GLY A 252 25.15 2.31 -4.35
N GLN A 253 25.44 1.94 -3.10
CA GLN A 253 24.61 2.09 -1.89
C GLN A 253 24.61 3.49 -1.26
N GLU A 254 25.23 4.49 -1.89
CA GLU A 254 25.25 5.85 -1.36
C GLU A 254 23.93 6.56 -1.67
N THR A 255 23.33 7.19 -0.66
CA THR A 255 22.14 8.03 -0.83
C THR A 255 22.47 9.17 -1.79
N ALA A 256 22.04 9.03 -3.04
CA ALA A 256 22.36 10.01 -4.08
C ALA A 256 21.75 11.37 -3.74
N LEU A 257 22.50 12.43 -4.01
CA LEU A 257 22.02 13.81 -3.87
C LEU A 257 21.47 14.32 -5.21
N PHE A 258 20.28 14.90 -5.17
CA PHE A 258 19.64 15.59 -6.28
C PHE A 258 19.21 17.00 -5.86
N HIS A 259 19.44 17.98 -6.73
CA HIS A 259 18.97 19.36 -6.55
C HIS A 259 17.59 19.54 -7.19
N ASN A 260 16.92 20.64 -6.86
CA ASN A 260 15.69 21.01 -7.53
C ASN A 260 15.90 21.09 -9.05
N HIS A 261 14.94 20.54 -9.79
CA HIS A 261 14.95 20.39 -11.23
C HIS A 261 15.94 19.38 -11.81
N ASP A 262 16.77 18.72 -11.01
CA ASP A 262 17.64 17.65 -11.50
C ASP A 262 16.78 16.55 -12.17
N PRO A 263 17.23 15.99 -13.31
CA PRO A 263 16.58 14.85 -13.90
C PRO A 263 16.81 13.61 -13.00
N ILE A 264 15.73 12.85 -12.77
CA ILE A 264 15.78 11.55 -12.12
C ILE A 264 15.03 10.54 -12.96
N GLY A 265 15.66 9.39 -13.18
CA GLY A 265 15.14 8.31 -13.99
C GLY A 265 14.87 7.07 -13.20
N PHE A 266 13.93 6.29 -13.70
CA PHE A 266 13.67 4.96 -13.20
C PHE A 266 13.58 4.02 -14.40
N ARG A 267 14.26 2.90 -14.30
CA ARG A 267 14.22 1.82 -15.29
C ARG A 267 13.94 0.52 -14.56
N ALA A 268 12.82 -0.10 -14.91
CA ALA A 268 12.46 -1.44 -14.45
C ALA A 268 12.75 -2.42 -15.59
N VAL A 269 13.60 -3.40 -15.32
CA VAL A 269 13.99 -4.44 -16.29
C VAL A 269 13.35 -5.76 -15.87
N ASN A 270 12.60 -6.39 -16.77
CA ASN A 270 12.05 -7.74 -16.59
C ASN A 270 12.96 -8.76 -17.24
N ASP A 271 13.87 -9.32 -16.44
CA ASP A 271 14.80 -10.38 -16.83
C ASP A 271 14.13 -11.77 -16.78
N SER A 272 12.86 -11.85 -16.37
CA SER A 272 12.11 -13.10 -16.29
C SER A 272 11.58 -13.61 -17.63
N LYS A 273 11.13 -14.87 -17.62
CA LYS A 273 10.46 -15.53 -18.75
C LYS A 273 8.95 -15.26 -18.82
N ARG A 274 8.39 -14.41 -17.95
CA ARG A 274 6.95 -14.14 -17.86
C ARG A 274 6.67 -12.65 -17.87
N PRO A 275 5.48 -12.20 -18.30
CA PRO A 275 5.09 -10.83 -18.09
C PRO A 275 4.98 -10.52 -16.59
N VAL A 276 5.26 -9.27 -16.24
CA VAL A 276 5.17 -8.76 -14.87
C VAL A 276 4.42 -7.45 -14.89
N ASP A 277 3.40 -7.33 -14.04
CA ASP A 277 2.74 -6.06 -13.77
C ASP A 277 3.54 -5.30 -12.71
N ILE A 278 3.71 -4.00 -12.90
CA ILE A 278 4.48 -3.14 -12.01
C ILE A 278 3.65 -1.96 -11.54
N THR A 279 3.86 -1.58 -10.29
CA THR A 279 3.42 -0.31 -9.72
C THR A 279 4.65 0.33 -9.10
N LEU A 280 4.91 1.59 -9.44
CA LEU A 280 5.98 2.37 -8.84
C LEU A 280 5.38 3.50 -8.03
N LEU A 281 5.70 3.51 -6.74
CA LEU A 281 5.28 4.55 -5.81
C LEU A 281 6.50 5.37 -5.42
N LEU A 282 6.34 6.69 -5.32
CA LEU A 282 7.33 7.59 -4.75
C LEU A 282 6.82 8.10 -3.42
N VAL A 283 7.65 8.02 -2.38
CA VAL A 283 7.43 8.66 -1.08
C VAL A 283 8.37 9.85 -0.99
N ASP A 284 7.81 11.05 -0.86
CA ASP A 284 8.61 12.27 -0.79
C ASP A 284 9.14 12.57 0.63
N GLY A 285 10.01 13.58 0.74
CA GLY A 285 10.55 14.04 2.03
C GLY A 285 9.52 14.58 3.02
N ARG A 286 8.25 14.71 2.61
CA ARG A 286 7.13 15.06 3.49
C ARG A 286 6.21 13.88 3.76
N TYR A 287 6.52 12.66 3.33
CA TYR A 287 5.69 11.46 3.47
C TYR A 287 4.39 11.51 2.65
N ARG A 288 4.41 12.10 1.45
CA ARG A 288 3.33 11.90 0.47
C ARG A 288 3.71 10.76 -0.45
N ILE A 289 2.74 9.89 -0.69
CA ILE A 289 2.89 8.78 -1.62
C ILE A 289 2.27 9.21 -2.95
N SER A 290 2.98 8.99 -4.05
CA SER A 290 2.48 9.23 -5.40
C SER A 290 2.72 8.02 -6.28
N ALA A 291 1.67 7.57 -6.99
CA ALA A 291 1.80 6.49 -7.96
C ALA A 291 2.27 7.03 -9.31
N VAL A 292 3.49 6.65 -9.71
CA VAL A 292 4.09 7.08 -10.98
C VAL A 292 3.83 6.08 -12.09
N LEU A 293 3.86 4.78 -11.75
CA LEU A 293 3.47 3.73 -12.68
C LEU A 293 2.34 2.86 -12.09
N PRO A 294 1.42 2.36 -12.93
CA PRO A 294 1.26 2.69 -14.35
C PRO A 294 0.93 4.17 -14.62
N ALA A 295 1.28 4.69 -15.80
CA ALA A 295 0.71 5.97 -16.26
C ALA A 295 -0.83 5.87 -16.39
N PRO A 296 -1.57 7.00 -16.39
CA PRO A 296 -3.00 6.98 -16.70
C PRO A 296 -3.28 6.26 -18.03
N GLY A 297 -4.20 5.29 -18.02
CA GLY A 297 -4.53 4.47 -19.19
C GLY A 297 -3.53 3.36 -19.54
N ALA A 298 -2.42 3.24 -18.82
CA ALA A 298 -1.46 2.14 -19.01
C ALA A 298 -1.74 0.98 -18.05
N ALA A 299 -1.51 -0.25 -18.53
CA ALA A 299 -1.62 -1.47 -17.74
C ALA A 299 -0.47 -1.64 -16.73
N GLY A 300 0.68 -1.00 -16.98
CA GLY A 300 1.88 -1.17 -16.15
C GLY A 300 2.54 -2.54 -16.31
N ARG A 301 2.31 -3.23 -17.42
CA ARG A 301 2.88 -4.56 -17.70
C ARG A 301 4.19 -4.46 -18.49
N ILE A 302 5.22 -5.16 -18.02
CA ILE A 302 6.48 -5.36 -18.73
C ILE A 302 6.51 -6.80 -19.27
N PRO A 303 6.53 -7.02 -20.59
CA PRO A 303 6.70 -8.36 -21.15
C PRO A 303 8.05 -8.99 -20.75
N ALA A 304 8.16 -10.31 -20.90
CA ALA A 304 9.39 -11.05 -20.65
C ALA A 304 10.58 -10.48 -21.46
N GLY A 305 11.74 -10.29 -20.82
CA GLY A 305 12.94 -9.75 -21.45
C GLY A 305 12.84 -8.29 -21.90
N LYS A 306 11.80 -7.55 -21.48
CA LYS A 306 11.62 -6.12 -21.81
C LYS A 306 11.93 -5.25 -20.60
N ASN A 307 12.02 -3.95 -20.86
CA ASN A 307 12.15 -2.95 -19.83
C ASN A 307 11.18 -1.80 -20.09
N ILE A 308 10.89 -1.05 -19.04
CA ILE A 308 10.21 0.23 -19.11
C ILE A 308 11.04 1.24 -18.35
N GLY A 309 11.22 2.41 -18.92
CA GLY A 309 11.90 3.51 -18.28
C GLY A 309 11.07 4.78 -18.40
N PHE A 310 11.23 5.67 -17.44
CA PHE A 310 10.71 7.03 -17.53
C PHE A 310 11.65 8.01 -16.83
N MET A 311 11.53 9.27 -17.22
CA MET A 311 12.25 10.39 -16.65
C MET A 311 11.26 11.28 -15.92
N ALA A 312 11.67 11.77 -14.76
CA ALA A 312 11.01 12.82 -14.02
C ALA A 312 12.04 13.92 -13.72
N SER A 313 11.55 15.07 -13.26
CA SER A 313 12.37 16.14 -12.71
C SER A 313 12.07 16.25 -11.22
N VAL A 314 13.11 16.38 -10.41
CA VAL A 314 12.96 16.59 -8.96
C VAL A 314 12.27 17.93 -8.72
N ASP A 315 11.22 17.94 -7.88
CA ASP A 315 10.49 19.14 -7.49
C ASP A 315 10.49 19.33 -5.97
N THR A 316 11.44 20.13 -5.48
CA THR A 316 11.62 20.37 -4.05
C THR A 316 10.72 21.48 -3.50
N ARG A 317 9.91 22.15 -4.34
CA ARG A 317 8.94 23.17 -3.86
C ARG A 317 7.99 22.59 -2.84
N SER A 318 7.71 21.31 -3.01
CA SER A 318 6.80 20.55 -2.20
C SER A 318 7.48 19.92 -0.96
N GLY A 319 8.80 20.07 -0.83
CA GLY A 319 9.65 19.61 0.26
C GLY A 319 10.96 19.03 -0.29
N ALA A 320 12.08 19.32 0.37
CA ALA A 320 13.35 18.61 0.16
C ALA A 320 13.56 17.64 1.32
N GLY A 321 14.23 16.52 1.08
CA GLY A 321 14.52 15.57 2.16
C GLY A 321 14.86 14.19 1.64
N LEU A 322 14.59 13.18 2.44
CA LEU A 322 14.78 11.80 2.04
C LEU A 322 13.58 11.32 1.22
N GLU A 323 13.84 10.73 0.06
CA GLU A 323 12.82 10.22 -0.84
C GLU A 323 13.01 8.72 -1.06
N HIS A 324 11.90 8.01 -1.24
CA HIS A 324 11.88 6.58 -1.50
C HIS A 324 11.17 6.26 -2.80
N ALA A 325 11.73 5.34 -3.57
CA ALA A 325 11.02 4.66 -4.65
C ALA A 325 10.68 3.24 -4.20
N ILE A 326 9.41 2.89 -4.33
CA ILE A 326 8.89 1.57 -3.97
C ILE A 326 8.33 0.94 -5.23
N LEU A 327 9.05 -0.05 -5.76
CA LEU A 327 8.58 -0.86 -6.89
C LEU A 327 7.86 -2.09 -6.35
N VAL A 328 6.60 -2.21 -6.71
CA VAL A 328 5.69 -3.32 -6.41
C VAL A 328 5.51 -4.11 -7.70
N THR A 329 5.86 -5.40 -7.72
CA THR A 329 5.79 -6.22 -8.95
C THR A 329 4.95 -7.47 -8.77
N VAL A 330 4.10 -7.81 -9.75
CA VAL A 330 3.27 -9.03 -9.76
C VAL A 330 3.59 -9.86 -10.99
N ARG A 331 4.03 -11.10 -10.79
CA ARG A 331 4.11 -12.07 -11.88
C ARG A 331 2.71 -12.40 -12.38
N THR A 332 2.53 -12.41 -13.70
CA THR A 332 1.23 -12.62 -14.32
C THR A 332 1.36 -13.48 -15.59
N SER A 333 0.24 -13.80 -16.23
CA SER A 333 0.19 -14.39 -17.56
C SER A 333 -0.18 -13.32 -18.59
N GLU A 334 0.08 -13.57 -19.88
CA GLU A 334 -0.23 -12.59 -20.93
C GLU A 334 -1.73 -12.27 -21.03
N SER A 335 -2.59 -13.26 -20.73
CA SER A 335 -4.04 -13.15 -20.80
C SER A 335 -4.72 -12.65 -19.53
N ALA A 336 -4.00 -12.56 -18.40
CA ALA A 336 -4.57 -12.08 -17.15
C ALA A 336 -4.74 -10.56 -17.16
N SER A 337 -5.79 -10.05 -16.51
CA SER A 337 -5.95 -8.61 -16.25
C SER A 337 -4.75 -8.06 -15.50
N ALA A 338 -4.36 -6.82 -15.80
CA ALA A 338 -3.20 -6.19 -15.16
C ALA A 338 -3.49 -5.88 -13.69
N ALA A 339 -2.60 -6.32 -12.80
CA ALA A 339 -2.64 -5.97 -11.40
C ALA A 339 -1.89 -4.67 -11.15
N HIS A 340 -2.53 -3.70 -10.50
CA HIS A 340 -1.86 -2.49 -10.02
C HIS A 340 -2.24 -2.16 -8.59
N PHE A 341 -1.34 -1.44 -7.93
CA PHE A 341 -1.41 -1.08 -6.51
C PHE A 341 -1.31 0.42 -6.30
N LYS A 342 -1.81 1.20 -7.26
CA LYS A 342 -1.85 2.67 -7.15
C LYS A 342 -2.59 3.12 -5.90
N ASP A 343 -3.58 2.34 -5.49
CA ASP A 343 -4.41 2.56 -4.29
C ASP A 343 -3.57 2.55 -2.99
N LEU A 344 -2.36 1.97 -3.00
CA LEU A 344 -1.39 2.14 -1.89
C LEU A 344 -1.00 3.59 -1.66
N ALA A 345 -1.10 4.46 -2.69
CA ALA A 345 -0.87 5.89 -2.53
C ALA A 345 -1.92 6.55 -1.63
N ASP A 346 -3.12 5.97 -1.56
CA ASP A 346 -4.21 6.42 -0.70
C ASP A 346 -4.18 5.74 0.69
N GLY A 347 -3.22 4.84 0.92
CA GLY A 347 -2.83 4.36 2.25
C GLY A 347 -2.93 2.85 2.45
N PHE A 348 -3.72 2.10 1.68
CA PHE A 348 -3.90 0.65 1.89
C PHE A 348 -4.27 -0.13 0.62
N LEU A 349 -4.00 -1.44 0.65
CA LEU A 349 -4.49 -2.37 -0.36
C LEU A 349 -5.99 -2.60 -0.18
N PRO A 350 -6.82 -2.43 -1.22
CA PRO A 350 -8.17 -2.97 -1.19
C PRO A 350 -8.12 -4.49 -1.04
N TRP A 351 -8.96 -4.98 -0.13
CA TRP A 351 -8.99 -6.32 0.44
C TRP A 351 -9.49 -7.41 -0.53
N ASP A 352 -10.06 -7.00 -1.66
CA ASP A 352 -10.82 -7.82 -2.60
C ASP A 352 -9.95 -8.49 -3.69
N LYS A 353 -8.66 -8.18 -3.76
CA LYS A 353 -7.75 -8.79 -4.74
C LYS A 353 -7.22 -10.11 -4.21
N GLY A 354 -8.09 -11.12 -4.09
CA GLY A 354 -7.84 -12.49 -3.60
C GLY A 354 -6.81 -13.33 -4.37
N ALA A 355 -5.99 -12.71 -5.23
CA ALA A 355 -4.76 -13.33 -5.66
C ALA A 355 -3.69 -13.03 -4.60
N VAL A 356 -2.95 -14.05 -4.16
CA VAL A 356 -1.65 -13.85 -3.51
C VAL A 356 -0.65 -13.76 -4.65
N PRO A 357 -0.42 -12.60 -5.31
CA PRO A 357 0.62 -12.52 -6.28
C PRO A 357 1.95 -12.80 -5.58
N ARG A 358 2.86 -13.46 -6.28
CA ARG A 358 4.27 -13.43 -5.90
C ARG A 358 4.75 -11.99 -6.07
N LEU A 359 4.57 -11.20 -5.02
CA LEU A 359 4.94 -9.81 -5.01
C LEU A 359 6.40 -9.65 -4.65
N ALA A 360 7.09 -8.82 -5.42
CA ALA A 360 8.31 -8.18 -4.97
C ALA A 360 8.03 -6.76 -4.50
N ILE A 361 8.69 -6.34 -3.43
CA ILE A 361 8.84 -4.92 -3.13
C ILE A 361 10.32 -4.59 -3.08
N GLN A 362 10.74 -3.62 -3.88
CA GLN A 362 12.08 -3.07 -3.84
C GLN A 362 12.01 -1.60 -3.42
N GLY A 363 12.73 -1.25 -2.35
CA GLY A 363 12.94 0.13 -1.92
C GLY A 363 14.27 0.67 -2.45
N MET A 364 14.28 1.91 -2.93
CA MET A 364 15.50 2.69 -3.18
C MET A 364 15.38 4.05 -2.50
N GLU A 365 16.50 4.61 -2.05
CA GLU A 365 16.54 5.83 -1.24
C GLU A 365 17.50 6.85 -1.86
N TRP A 366 17.08 8.11 -1.93
CA TRP A 366 17.93 9.25 -2.30
C TRP A 366 17.57 10.47 -1.45
N ARG A 367 18.39 11.53 -1.53
CA ARG A 367 18.17 12.79 -0.82
C ARG A 367 18.04 13.93 -1.82
N THR A 368 17.03 14.77 -1.63
CA THR A 368 16.85 16.00 -2.38
C THR A 368 17.28 17.21 -1.58
N THR A 369 17.90 18.16 -2.26
CA THR A 369 18.32 19.46 -1.73
C THR A 369 17.76 20.60 -2.57
N PRO A 370 17.67 21.81 -2.00
CA PRO A 370 17.04 22.96 -2.63
C PRO A 370 17.68 23.37 -3.94
#